data_AF-A0A7W2FX63-F1
#
_entry.id   AF-A0A7W2FX63-F1
#
_cell.length_a   1.000
_cell.length_b   1.000
_cell.length_c   1.000
_cell.angle_alpha   90.00
_cell.angle_beta   90.00
_cell.angle_gamma   90.00
#
_symmetry.space_group_name_H-M   'P 1'
#
loop_
_entity.id
_entity.type
_entity.pdbx_description
1 polymer ?
#
loop_
_entity_poly.entity_id
_entity_poly.type
_entity_poly.pdbx_seq_one_letter_code
_entity_poly.pdbx_strand_id
1 'polypeptide(L)'
;MKNVVYIILFIASSAMYGQQNMSIVNDPLYLKYEAAYVEHSRNVASTLKDLDVMEQEFYGKFNNIKDLEKFNKNKDKEKWLSRNIGKTSFKDAGEATSIYNNIVKLNNYKEDASKSLTDMINELTKNYSGVEISKVLRSRISK
;
A
#
# COMPACT_ATOMS: atom_id res chain seq x y z
N MET A 1 -5.11 1.58 10.98
CA MET A 1 -5.26 0.87 9.68
C MET A 1 -6.70 0.43 9.48
N LYS A 2 -7.54 1.24 8.82
CA LYS A 2 -8.91 0.88 8.39
C LYS A 2 -9.39 1.57 7.09
N ASN A 3 -8.60 2.49 6.52
CA ASN A 3 -9.17 3.48 5.58
C ASN A 3 -8.71 3.36 4.11
N VAL A 4 -7.78 2.47 3.77
CA VAL A 4 -7.20 2.47 2.40
C VAL A 4 -8.02 1.61 1.42
N VAL A 5 -8.77 0.61 1.90
CA VAL A 5 -9.56 -0.30 1.04
C VAL A 5 -10.95 0.27 0.70
N TYR A 6 -11.38 1.36 1.34
CA TYR A 6 -12.73 1.93 1.15
C TYR A 6 -12.88 2.88 -0.03
N ILE A 7 -11.78 3.34 -0.66
CA ILE A 7 -11.86 4.34 -1.73
C ILE A 7 -12.49 3.77 -3.02
N ILE A 8 -12.51 2.45 -3.19
CA ILE A 8 -13.10 1.80 -4.37
C ILE A 8 -14.63 1.60 -4.22
N LEU A 9 -15.20 1.64 -3.01
CA LEU A 9 -16.63 1.35 -2.77
C LEU A 9 -17.52 2.58 -2.52
N PHE A 10 -16.98 3.81 -2.55
CA PHE A 10 -17.74 5.02 -2.23
C PHE A 10 -17.78 6.07 -3.35
N ILE A 11 -17.67 5.66 -4.61
CA ILE A 11 -17.97 6.55 -5.76
C ILE A 11 -19.28 6.10 -6.41
N ALA A 12 -20.34 6.12 -5.61
CA ALA A 12 -21.71 5.87 -6.05
C ALA A 12 -22.63 6.97 -5.52
N SER A 13 -22.29 8.25 -5.74
CA SER A 13 -23.27 9.34 -5.62
C SER A 13 -22.73 10.70 -6.11
N SER A 14 -22.49 10.82 -7.41
CA SER A 14 -22.65 12.11 -8.08
C SER A 14 -22.83 11.86 -9.57
N ALA A 15 -24.06 11.51 -9.94
CA ALA A 15 -24.55 11.84 -11.26
C ALA A 15 -24.53 13.37 -11.37
N MET A 16 -23.78 13.92 -12.32
CA MET A 16 -24.34 14.75 -13.40
C MET A 16 -23.22 15.44 -14.18
N TYR A 17 -23.45 15.48 -15.49
CA TYR A 17 -22.80 16.25 -16.57
C TYR A 17 -21.54 15.68 -17.22
N GLY A 18 -21.65 15.44 -18.53
CA GLY A 18 -20.51 15.45 -19.42
C GLY A 18 -20.48 14.35 -20.49
N GLN A 19 -21.51 14.23 -21.32
CA GLN A 19 -21.43 13.47 -22.56
C GLN A 19 -20.38 14.11 -23.48
N GLN A 20 -19.15 13.59 -23.53
CA GLN A 20 -18.27 13.73 -24.69
C GLN A 20 -17.63 12.39 -25.04
N ASN A 21 -17.99 11.94 -26.24
CA ASN A 21 -17.48 10.77 -26.93
C ASN A 21 -15.96 10.88 -27.15
N MET A 22 -15.18 10.31 -26.24
CA MET A 22 -13.94 9.63 -26.60
C MET A 22 -13.67 8.59 -25.53
N SER A 23 -13.67 7.34 -25.97
CA SER A 23 -13.50 6.14 -25.18
C SER A 23 -12.32 6.31 -24.23
N ILE A 24 -12.58 6.60 -22.94
CA ILE A 24 -11.56 6.72 -21.88
C ILE A 24 -10.54 5.55 -21.94
N VAL A 25 -10.99 4.42 -22.46
CA VAL A 25 -10.25 3.24 -22.92
C VAL A 25 -8.93 3.52 -23.67
N ASN A 26 -8.83 4.60 -24.45
CA ASN A 26 -7.65 4.98 -25.23
C ASN A 26 -6.97 6.26 -24.71
N ASP A 27 -7.47 6.85 -23.63
CA ASP A 27 -6.88 8.04 -23.04
C ASP A 27 -5.51 7.68 -22.38
N PRO A 28 -4.44 8.44 -22.65
CA PRO A 28 -3.11 8.13 -22.09
C PRO A 28 -3.04 8.13 -20.56
N LEU A 29 -3.80 9.01 -19.88
CA LEU A 29 -3.86 9.04 -18.42
C LEU A 29 -4.62 7.81 -17.90
N TYR A 30 -5.69 7.40 -18.58
CA TYR A 30 -6.41 6.18 -18.23
C TYR A 30 -5.56 4.92 -18.42
N LEU A 31 -4.85 4.79 -19.54
CA LEU A 31 -3.97 3.64 -19.79
C LEU A 31 -2.83 3.56 -18.75
N LYS A 32 -2.30 4.71 -18.31
CA LYS A 32 -1.33 4.79 -17.21
C LYS A 32 -1.94 4.35 -15.89
N TYR A 33 -3.14 4.83 -15.56
CA TYR A 33 -3.87 4.42 -14.36
C TYR A 33 -4.18 2.92 -14.37
N GLU A 34 -4.63 2.37 -15.50
CA GLU A 34 -4.93 0.95 -15.66
C GLU A 34 -3.67 0.09 -15.45
N ALA A 35 -2.56 0.46 -16.10
CA ALA A 35 -1.28 -0.22 -15.92
C ALA A 35 -0.82 -0.18 -14.44
N ALA A 36 -0.88 1.00 -13.81
CA ALA A 36 -0.55 1.17 -12.40
C ALA A 36 -1.49 0.39 -11.48
N TYR A 37 -2.80 0.32 -11.79
CA TYR A 37 -3.78 -0.44 -11.04
C TYR A 37 -3.52 -1.95 -11.13
N VAL A 38 -3.21 -2.46 -12.32
CA VAL A 38 -2.88 -3.88 -12.53
C VAL A 38 -1.56 -4.23 -11.84
N GLU A 39 -0.55 -3.38 -11.95
CA GLU A 39 0.72 -3.53 -11.27
C GLU A 39 0.54 -3.51 -9.74
N HIS A 40 -0.22 -2.54 -9.22
CA HIS A 40 -0.58 -2.48 -7.80
C HIS A 40 -1.30 -3.76 -7.38
N SER A 41 -2.32 -4.18 -8.13
CA SER A 41 -3.11 -5.37 -7.81
C SER A 41 -2.29 -6.67 -7.84
N ARG A 42 -1.29 -6.80 -8.71
CA ARG A 42 -0.42 -7.98 -8.80
C ARG A 42 0.71 -7.96 -7.79
N ASN A 43 1.44 -6.85 -7.70
CA ASN A 43 2.69 -6.75 -6.94
C ASN A 43 2.46 -6.31 -5.49
N VAL A 44 1.49 -5.43 -5.23
CA VAL A 44 1.20 -5.02 -3.85
C VAL A 44 0.47 -6.13 -3.11
N ALA A 45 -0.34 -6.97 -3.76
CA ALA A 45 -0.96 -8.11 -3.09
C ALA A 45 0.07 -9.13 -2.55
N SER A 46 1.08 -9.49 -3.35
CA SER A 46 2.18 -10.35 -2.87
C SER A 46 3.04 -9.65 -1.83
N THR A 47 3.41 -8.39 -2.09
CA THR A 47 4.20 -7.58 -1.14
C THR A 47 3.47 -7.39 0.20
N LEU A 48 2.15 -7.24 0.20
CA LEU A 48 1.33 -7.14 1.42
C LEU A 48 1.37 -8.44 2.22
N LYS A 49 1.25 -9.58 1.54
CA LYS A 49 1.37 -10.89 2.19
C LYS A 49 2.77 -11.08 2.79
N ASP A 50 3.81 -10.77 2.04
CA ASP A 50 5.20 -10.89 2.50
C ASP A 50 5.48 -9.93 3.66
N LEU A 51 4.95 -8.71 3.59
CA LEU A 51 5.04 -7.73 4.67
C LEU A 51 4.30 -8.19 5.93
N ASP A 52 3.06 -8.69 5.82
CA ASP A 52 2.29 -9.17 6.98
C ASP A 52 3.02 -10.33 7.69
N VAL A 53 3.57 -11.27 6.92
CA VAL A 53 4.37 -12.38 7.47
C VAL A 53 5.63 -11.83 8.14
N MET A 54 6.37 -10.93 7.48
CA MET A 54 7.60 -10.37 8.01
C MET A 54 7.36 -9.53 9.29
N GLU A 55 6.28 -8.76 9.34
CA GLU A 55 5.88 -8.00 10.53
C GLU A 55 5.51 -8.94 11.67
N GLN A 56 4.72 -9.99 11.41
CA GLN A 56 4.38 -10.98 12.44
C GLN A 56 5.62 -11.67 13.00
N GLU A 57 6.53 -12.10 12.15
CA GLU A 57 7.78 -12.74 12.57
C GLU A 57 8.68 -11.77 13.34
N PHE A 58 8.83 -10.54 12.87
CA PHE A 58 9.67 -9.53 13.52
C PHE A 58 9.12 -9.14 14.89
N TYR A 59 7.84 -8.77 14.98
CA TYR A 59 7.24 -8.36 16.26
C TYR A 59 7.03 -9.54 17.21
N GLY A 60 6.88 -10.76 16.69
CA GLY A 60 6.84 -11.99 17.47
C GLY A 60 8.16 -12.37 18.14
N LYS A 61 9.30 -11.80 17.69
CA LYS A 61 10.62 -12.03 18.29
C LYS A 61 10.90 -11.18 19.53
N PHE A 62 9.97 -10.34 19.99
CA PHE A 62 10.12 -9.61 21.24
C PHE A 62 9.73 -10.51 22.43
N ASN A 63 10.57 -10.56 23.46
CA ASN A 63 10.36 -11.47 24.59
C ASN A 63 9.10 -11.14 25.41
N ASN A 64 8.63 -9.89 25.33
CA ASN A 64 7.39 -9.45 25.95
C ASN A 64 6.83 -8.20 25.27
N ILE A 65 5.53 -7.95 25.52
CA ILE A 65 4.78 -6.82 24.96
C ILE A 65 5.34 -5.46 25.42
N LYS A 66 5.84 -5.34 26.66
CA LYS A 66 6.36 -4.06 27.18
C LYS A 66 7.60 -3.59 26.43
N ASP A 67 8.45 -4.52 26.00
CA ASP A 67 9.64 -4.20 25.22
C ASP A 67 9.30 -3.85 23.77
N LEU A 68 8.31 -4.54 23.18
CA LEU A 68 7.74 -4.17 21.89
C LEU A 68 7.14 -2.74 21.93
N GLU A 69 6.36 -2.41 22.97
CA GLU A 69 5.81 -1.06 23.12
C GLU A 69 6.89 0.02 23.23
N LYS A 70 7.96 -0.26 24.00
CA LYS A 70 9.11 0.66 24.12
C LYS A 70 9.84 0.84 22.79
N PHE A 71 10.03 -0.25 22.04
CA PHE A 71 10.59 -0.19 20.69
C PHE A 71 9.70 0.66 19.79
N ASN A 72 8.39 0.42 19.76
CA ASN A 72 7.42 1.16 18.94
C ASN A 72 7.38 2.65 19.27
N LYS A 73 7.58 3.05 20.53
CA LYS A 73 7.65 4.46 20.94
C LYS A 73 9.02 5.12 20.71
N ASN A 74 10.09 4.34 20.49
CA ASN A 74 11.41 4.90 20.27
C ASN A 74 11.51 5.56 18.88
N LYS A 75 12.16 6.72 18.78
CA LYS A 75 12.40 7.38 17.48
C LYS A 75 13.50 6.71 16.67
N ASP A 76 14.54 6.22 17.34
CA ASP A 76 15.73 5.63 16.73
C ASP A 76 15.69 4.11 16.93
N LYS A 77 15.09 3.43 15.95
CA LYS A 77 14.78 2.00 15.99
C LYS A 77 16.05 1.15 15.95
N GLU A 78 16.99 1.51 15.07
CA GLU A 78 18.25 0.79 14.90
C GLU A 78 19.08 0.86 16.20
N LYS A 79 19.22 2.04 16.79
CA LYS A 79 19.92 2.21 18.06
C LYS A 79 19.22 1.49 19.21
N TRP A 80 17.89 1.45 19.20
CA TRP A 80 17.14 0.69 20.19
C TRP A 80 17.44 -0.80 20.08
N LEU A 81 17.39 -1.38 18.86
CA LEU A 81 17.68 -2.79 18.61
C LEU A 81 19.12 -3.14 19.01
N SER A 82 20.09 -2.31 18.65
CA SER A 82 21.49 -2.47 19.04
C SER A 82 21.69 -2.55 20.55
N ARG A 83 21.02 -1.68 21.32
CA ARG A 83 21.15 -1.62 22.79
C ARG A 83 20.33 -2.65 23.55
N ASN A 84 19.28 -3.19 22.93
CA ASN A 84 18.27 -4.00 23.61
C ASN A 84 18.10 -5.39 22.97
N ILE A 85 19.10 -5.87 22.21
CA ILE A 85 18.99 -7.14 21.50
C ILE A 85 18.66 -8.33 22.43
N GLY A 86 19.17 -8.32 23.67
CA GLY A 86 18.84 -9.34 24.68
C GLY A 86 17.37 -9.35 25.14
N LYS A 87 16.56 -8.37 24.72
CA LYS A 87 15.10 -8.33 24.94
C LYS A 87 14.31 -8.95 23.80
N THR A 88 15.01 -9.58 22.86
CA THR A 88 14.46 -10.22 21.68
C THR A 88 15.07 -11.60 21.49
N SER A 89 14.53 -12.37 20.54
CA SER A 89 15.03 -13.67 20.10
C SER A 89 15.70 -13.64 18.72
N PHE A 90 16.14 -12.46 18.27
CA PHE A 90 17.05 -12.34 17.12
C PHE A 90 18.44 -12.86 17.50
N LYS A 91 19.17 -13.38 16.51
CA LYS A 91 20.55 -13.86 16.66
C LYS A 91 21.49 -12.73 17.08
N ASP A 92 21.36 -11.57 16.43
CA ASP A 92 22.15 -10.38 16.70
C ASP A 92 21.44 -9.10 16.23
N ALA A 93 22.00 -7.95 16.61
CA ALA A 93 21.43 -6.65 16.27
C ALA A 93 21.48 -6.35 14.76
N GLY A 94 22.41 -6.96 14.02
CA GLY A 94 22.51 -6.80 12.58
C GLY A 94 21.33 -7.45 11.86
N GLU A 95 21.01 -8.70 12.23
CA GLU A 95 19.82 -9.41 11.74
C GLU A 95 18.55 -8.61 12.03
N ALA A 96 18.35 -8.21 13.30
CA ALA A 96 17.14 -7.48 13.70
C ALA A 96 16.98 -6.16 12.91
N THR A 97 18.07 -5.41 12.75
CA THR A 97 18.06 -4.14 12.01
C THR A 97 17.81 -4.36 10.52
N SER A 98 18.41 -5.39 9.92
CA SER A 98 18.19 -5.73 8.51
C SER A 98 16.72 -6.09 8.23
N ILE A 99 16.10 -6.91 9.08
CA ILE A 99 14.69 -7.28 8.92
C ILE A 99 13.80 -6.04 9.10
N TYR A 100 14.06 -5.22 10.12
CA TYR A 100 13.32 -3.99 10.34
C TYR A 100 13.38 -3.03 9.14
N ASN A 101 14.57 -2.85 8.56
CA ASN A 101 14.75 -1.98 7.40
C ASN A 101 14.05 -2.53 6.15
N ASN A 102 13.96 -3.85 5.99
CA ASN A 102 13.16 -4.47 4.94
C ASN A 102 11.66 -4.20 5.13
N ILE A 103 11.14 -4.31 6.37
CA ILE A 103 9.75 -3.95 6.70
C ILE A 103 9.48 -2.48 6.34
N VAL A 104 10.36 -1.56 6.73
CA VAL A 104 10.22 -0.13 6.43
C VAL A 104 10.21 0.10 4.91
N LYS A 105 11.12 -0.54 4.17
CA LYS A 105 11.19 -0.42 2.71
C LYS A 105 9.91 -0.91 2.02
N LEU A 106 9.39 -2.06 2.44
CA LEU A 106 8.16 -2.63 1.88
C LEU A 106 6.92 -1.78 2.23
N ASN A 107 6.85 -1.25 3.45
CA ASN A 107 5.81 -0.31 3.85
C ASN A 107 5.85 0.97 3.01
N ASN A 108 7.03 1.56 2.79
CA ASN A 108 7.16 2.75 1.95
C ASN A 108 6.74 2.48 0.50
N TYR A 109 7.18 1.35 -0.08
CA TYR A 109 6.77 0.94 -1.43
C TYR A 109 5.24 0.83 -1.56
N LYS A 110 4.58 0.22 -0.56
CA LYS A 110 3.12 0.13 -0.50
C LYS A 110 2.47 1.52 -0.46
N GLU A 111 2.95 2.41 0.40
CA GLU A 111 2.41 3.77 0.54
C GLU A 111 2.57 4.58 -0.76
N ASP A 112 3.74 4.53 -1.38
CA ASP A 112 4.03 5.22 -2.64
C ASP A 112 3.16 4.67 -3.79
N ALA A 113 3.03 3.35 -3.91
CA ALA A 113 2.19 2.73 -4.92
C ALA A 113 0.70 3.10 -4.73
N SER A 114 0.21 3.14 -3.48
CA SER A 114 -1.16 3.58 -3.17
C SER A 114 -1.37 5.06 -3.46
N LYS A 115 -0.39 5.91 -3.14
CA LYS A 115 -0.46 7.35 -3.41
C LYS A 115 -0.47 7.64 -4.90
N SER A 116 0.43 7.02 -5.67
CA SER A 116 0.48 7.17 -7.13
C SER A 116 -0.85 6.79 -7.78
N LEU A 117 -1.47 5.69 -7.34
CA LEU A 117 -2.77 5.27 -7.84
C LEU A 117 -3.88 6.27 -7.49
N THR A 118 -3.83 6.81 -6.26
CA THR A 118 -4.78 7.83 -5.77
C THR A 118 -4.66 9.15 -6.54
N ASP A 119 -3.45 9.59 -6.84
CA ASP A 119 -3.20 10.81 -7.59
C ASP A 119 -3.71 10.67 -9.04
N MET A 120 -3.45 9.53 -9.69
CA MET A 120 -3.96 9.24 -11.04
C MET A 120 -5.49 9.18 -11.10
N ILE A 121 -6.15 8.53 -10.13
CA ILE A 121 -7.62 8.49 -10.11
C ILE A 121 -8.22 9.86 -9.83
N ASN A 122 -7.61 10.66 -8.95
CA ASN A 122 -8.02 12.04 -8.69
C ASN A 122 -7.89 12.94 -9.93
N GLU A 123 -6.92 12.66 -10.80
CA GLU A 123 -6.77 13.38 -12.05
C GLU A 123 -7.81 12.94 -13.09
N LEU A 124 -8.09 11.64 -13.18
CA LEU A 124 -9.15 11.11 -14.04
C LEU A 124 -10.53 11.61 -13.64
N THR A 125 -10.82 11.70 -12.34
CA THR A 125 -12.14 12.14 -11.83
C THR A 125 -12.43 13.62 -12.07
N LYS A 126 -11.43 14.42 -12.48
CA LYS A 126 -11.66 15.80 -12.95
C LYS A 126 -12.39 15.84 -14.30
N ASN A 127 -12.20 14.81 -15.13
CA ASN A 127 -12.68 14.78 -16.52
C ASN A 127 -13.67 13.64 -16.80
N TYR A 128 -13.70 12.60 -15.96
CA TYR A 128 -14.53 11.42 -16.14
C TYR A 128 -15.25 11.04 -14.85
N SER A 129 -16.44 10.45 -14.97
CA SER A 129 -17.15 9.95 -13.79
C SER A 129 -16.47 8.69 -13.23
N GLY A 130 -16.53 8.49 -11.92
CA GLY A 130 -16.02 7.26 -11.29
C GLY A 130 -16.69 5.99 -11.81
N VAL A 131 -17.94 6.10 -12.28
CA VAL A 131 -18.69 5.02 -12.92
C VAL A 131 -18.06 4.62 -14.26
N GLU A 132 -17.67 5.59 -15.09
CA GLU A 132 -17.01 5.32 -16.38
C GLU A 132 -15.63 4.69 -16.19
N ILE A 133 -14.82 5.25 -15.28
CA ILE A 133 -13.50 4.71 -14.93
C ILE A 133 -13.62 3.24 -14.49
N SER A 134 -14.56 2.96 -13.57
CA SER A 134 -14.79 1.61 -13.04
C SER A 134 -15.33 0.64 -14.08
N LYS A 135 -16.26 1.10 -14.94
CA LYS A 135 -16.87 0.26 -15.98
C LYS A 135 -15.81 -0.22 -16.98
N VAL A 136 -14.92 0.66 -17.43
CA VAL A 136 -13.86 0.28 -18.36
C VAL A 136 -12.85 -0.64 -17.67
N LEU A 137 -12.47 -0.35 -16.43
CA LEU A 137 -11.49 -1.14 -15.70
C LEU A 137 -11.98 -2.59 -15.50
N ARG A 138 -13.24 -2.74 -15.07
CA ARG A 138 -13.88 -4.06 -14.92
C ARG A 138 -13.93 -4.81 -16.25
N SER A 139 -14.30 -4.14 -17.35
CA SER A 139 -14.44 -4.78 -18.66
C SER A 139 -13.14 -5.35 -19.25
N ARG A 140 -11.99 -4.84 -18.81
CA ARG A 140 -10.66 -5.25 -19.28
C ARG A 140 -9.97 -6.24 -18.35
N ILE A 141 -10.20 -6.13 -17.03
CA ILE A 141 -9.66 -7.09 -16.05
C ILE A 141 -10.44 -8.41 -16.05
N SER A 142 -11.73 -8.40 -16.42
CA SER A 142 -12.56 -9.61 -16.51
C SER A 142 -12.36 -10.42 -17.80
N LYS A 143 -11.34 -10.10 -18.62
CA LYS A 143 -10.93 -10.85 -19.81
C LYS A 143 -9.60 -11.54 -19.53
#